data_AF-A0A7M2GID9-F1
#
_entry.id   AF-A0A7M2GID9-F1
#
_cell.length_a   1.000
_cell.length_b   1.000
_cell.length_c   1.000
_cell.angle_alpha   90.00
_cell.angle_beta   90.00
_cell.angle_gamma   90.00
#
_symmetry.space_group_name_H-M   'P 1'
#
loop_
_entity.id
_entity.type
_entity.pdbx_description
1 polymer ?
#
loop_
_entity_poly.entity_id
_entity_poly.type
_entity_poly.pdbx_seq_one_letter_code
_entity_poly.pdbx_strand_id
1 'polypeptide(L)'
;MRCSGCGKDIPFAGQVCPYCQRDKSSDQAAHGCIGVALFIGGGLGYAVGGFTGLLTGGFIFGIIAAIASMPQAKKKAKTPPKVVVANLPKTAPKPVEKADSNPTPEERLMRLDTLRANGIINQQEYDEQRKAIISSL
;
A
#
# COMPACT_ATOMS: atom_id res chain seq x y z
N MET A 1 -3.39 -13.44 3.06
CA MET A 1 -3.33 -13.46 4.54
C MET A 1 -4.39 -12.51 5.06
N ARG A 2 -4.94 -12.74 6.25
CA ARG A 2 -6.00 -11.91 6.80
C ARG A 2 -5.42 -10.86 7.75
N CYS A 3 -5.73 -9.58 7.52
CA CYS A 3 -5.22 -8.51 8.39
C CYS A 3 -5.83 -8.61 9.79
N SER A 4 -5.01 -8.67 10.83
CA SER A 4 -5.46 -8.74 12.23
C SER A 4 -6.22 -7.49 12.70
N GLY A 5 -6.10 -6.36 11.99
CA GLY A 5 -6.80 -5.12 12.30
C GLY A 5 -8.20 -5.01 11.69
N CYS A 6 -8.34 -5.24 10.38
CA CYS A 6 -9.61 -5.05 9.67
C CYS A 6 -10.30 -6.35 9.24
N GLY A 7 -9.65 -7.50 9.42
CA GLY A 7 -10.20 -8.80 9.05
C GLY A 7 -10.37 -9.01 7.54
N LYS A 8 -9.90 -8.10 6.68
CA LYS A 8 -9.90 -8.27 5.21
C LYS A 8 -8.67 -9.05 4.76
N ASP A 9 -8.85 -9.84 3.71
CA ASP A 9 -7.75 -10.54 3.06
C ASP A 9 -6.92 -9.54 2.25
N ILE A 10 -5.60 -9.58 2.48
CA ILE A 10 -4.63 -8.71 1.83
C ILE A 10 -3.50 -9.53 1.18
N PRO A 11 -2.95 -9.05 0.05
CA PRO A 11 -1.83 -9.70 -0.63
C PRO A 11 -0.60 -9.73 0.27
N PHE A 12 0.36 -10.64 0.04
CA PHE A 12 1.55 -10.78 0.89
C PHE A 12 2.50 -9.58 0.83
N ALA A 13 2.49 -8.86 -0.30
CA ALA A 13 3.31 -7.68 -0.52
C ALA A 13 2.88 -6.47 0.35
N GLY A 14 3.87 -5.67 0.77
CA GLY A 14 3.68 -4.42 1.51
C GLY A 14 3.69 -4.58 3.04
N GLN A 15 4.27 -3.58 3.72
CA GLN A 15 4.34 -3.50 5.19
C GLN A 15 3.03 -2.99 5.83
N VAL A 16 2.11 -2.45 5.03
CA VAL A 16 0.91 -1.77 5.52
C VAL A 16 -0.33 -2.34 4.85
N CYS A 17 -1.42 -2.51 5.60
CA CYS A 17 -2.72 -2.93 5.06
C CYS A 17 -3.34 -1.80 4.21
N PRO A 18 -3.73 -2.05 2.94
CA PRO A 18 -4.36 -1.03 2.09
C PRO A 18 -5.75 -0.59 2.57
N TYR A 19 -6.42 -1.41 3.39
CA TYR A 19 -7.78 -1.10 3.86
C TYR A 19 -7.81 -0.32 5.18
N CYS A 20 -6.91 -0.62 6.10
CA CYS A 20 -6.92 -0.01 7.44
C CYS A 20 -5.62 0.69 7.82
N GLN A 21 -4.65 0.79 6.91
CA GLN A 21 -3.37 1.48 7.12
C GLN A 21 -2.56 0.94 8.32
N ARG A 22 -2.93 -0.25 8.83
CA ARG A 22 -2.25 -0.88 9.97
C ARG A 22 -0.98 -1.56 9.50
N ASP A 23 0.08 -1.44 10.31
CA ASP A 23 1.32 -2.20 10.10
C ASP A 23 1.05 -3.71 10.21
N LYS A 24 1.58 -4.43 9.24
CA LYS A 24 1.38 -5.84 8.95
C LYS A 24 2.62 -6.68 9.29
N SER A 25 3.72 -6.02 9.68
CA SER A 25 4.99 -6.66 10.04
C SER A 25 4.81 -7.81 11.06
N SER A 26 3.85 -7.69 11.98
CA SER A 26 3.50 -8.74 12.95
C SER A 26 2.84 -9.95 12.32
N ASP A 27 1.90 -9.75 11.38
CA ASP A 27 1.15 -10.82 10.74
C ASP A 27 2.09 -11.60 9.80
N GLN A 28 2.99 -10.87 9.12
CA GLN A 28 4.03 -11.45 8.29
C GLN A 28 5.07 -12.23 9.13
N ALA A 29 5.48 -11.69 10.27
CA ALA A 29 6.39 -12.38 11.19
C ALA A 29 5.76 -13.66 11.74
N ALA A 30 4.48 -13.63 12.12
CA ALA A 30 3.77 -14.81 12.62
C ALA A 30 3.72 -15.94 11.58
N HIS A 31 3.35 -15.62 10.33
CA HIS A 31 3.37 -16.60 9.25
C HIS A 31 4.78 -17.12 8.94
N GLY A 32 5.80 -16.27 8.97
CA GLY A 32 7.20 -16.68 8.78
C GLY A 32 7.70 -17.59 9.90
N CYS A 33 7.42 -17.26 11.16
CA CYS A 33 7.82 -18.06 12.32
C CYS A 33 7.17 -19.45 12.33
N ILE A 34 5.90 -19.57 11.94
CA ILE A 34 5.22 -20.87 11.84
C ILE A 34 5.86 -21.73 10.74
N GLY A 35 6.16 -21.15 9.58
CA GLY A 35 6.85 -21.86 8.50
C GLY A 35 8.21 -22.39 8.96
N VAL A 36 9.04 -21.54 9.57
CA VAL A 36 10.37 -21.94 10.08
C VAL A 36 10.26 -23.01 11.17
N ALA A 37 9.31 -22.87 12.09
CA ALA A 37 9.08 -23.85 13.16
C ALA A 37 8.69 -25.23 12.61
N LEU A 38 7.85 -25.29 11.57
CA LEU A 38 7.46 -26.54 10.92
C LEU A 38 8.64 -27.19 10.16
N PHE A 39 9.48 -26.39 9.49
CA PHE A 39 10.67 -26.91 8.81
C PHE A 39 11.71 -27.46 9.79
N ILE A 40 11.97 -26.74 10.89
CA ILE A 40 12.94 -27.19 11.91
C ILE A 40 12.39 -28.40 12.65
N GLY A 41 11.16 -28.34 13.15
CA GLY A 41 10.54 -29.45 13.89
C GLY A 41 10.33 -30.69 13.05
N GLY A 42 9.87 -30.53 11.81
CA GLY A 42 9.71 -31.63 10.86
C GLY A 42 11.04 -32.20 10.37
N GLY A 43 12.03 -31.35 10.11
CA GLY A 43 13.37 -31.78 9.69
C GLY A 43 14.13 -32.52 10.78
N LEU A 44 14.10 -32.01 12.02
CA LEU A 44 14.71 -32.67 13.17
C LEU A 44 13.99 -33.98 13.49
N GLY A 45 12.66 -33.97 13.43
CA GLY A 45 11.84 -35.17 13.57
C GLY A 45 12.17 -36.22 12.51
N TYR A 46 12.32 -35.81 11.25
CA TYR A 46 12.70 -36.72 10.16
C TYR A 46 14.08 -37.34 10.37
N ALA A 47 15.06 -36.56 10.83
CA ALA A 47 16.41 -37.04 11.09
C ALA A 47 16.46 -38.13 12.18
N VAL A 48 15.57 -38.08 13.18
CA VAL A 48 15.53 -39.02 14.30
C VAL A 48 14.63 -40.23 14.04
N GLY A 49 13.47 -40.02 13.41
CA GLY A 49 12.41 -41.04 13.29
C GLY A 49 11.88 -41.25 11.88
N GLY A 50 12.57 -40.74 10.86
CA GLY A 50 12.14 -40.82 9.47
C GLY A 50 10.76 -40.19 9.24
N PHE A 51 9.92 -40.80 8.42
CA PHE A 51 8.60 -40.25 8.09
C PHE A 51 7.68 -40.08 9.31
N THR A 52 7.71 -41.03 10.26
CA THR A 52 6.91 -40.95 11.49
C THR A 52 7.39 -39.81 12.39
N GLY A 53 8.71 -39.62 12.46
CA GLY A 53 9.32 -38.50 13.16
C GLY A 53 9.01 -37.14 12.54
N LEU A 54 8.89 -37.06 11.21
CA LEU A 54 8.45 -35.85 10.51
C LEU A 54 7.04 -35.45 10.91
N LEU A 55 6.10 -36.40 10.94
CA LEU A 55 4.70 -36.13 11.29
C LEU A 55 4.56 -35.72 12.76
N THR A 56 5.20 -36.46 13.67
CA THR A 56 5.15 -36.17 15.12
C THR A 56 5.91 -34.90 15.48
N GLY A 57 7.11 -34.71 14.94
CA GLY A 57 7.92 -33.50 15.12
C GLY A 57 7.23 -32.26 14.58
N GLY A 58 6.70 -32.32 13.36
CA GLY A 58 5.93 -31.23 12.76
C GLY A 58 4.66 -30.89 13.54
N PHE A 59 3.94 -31.88 14.05
CA PHE A 59 2.74 -31.67 14.85
C PHE A 59 3.05 -31.00 16.20
N ILE A 60 4.07 -31.49 16.93
CA ILE A 60 4.47 -30.93 18.23
C ILE A 60 4.98 -29.49 18.06
N PHE A 61 5.91 -29.26 17.13
CA PHE A 61 6.44 -27.91 16.88
C PHE A 61 5.37 -26.96 16.32
N GLY A 62 4.44 -27.47 15.51
CA GLY A 62 3.30 -26.70 15.01
C GLY A 62 2.39 -26.19 16.14
N ILE A 63 2.08 -27.04 17.11
CA ILE A 63 1.29 -26.66 18.30
C ILE A 63 2.04 -25.63 19.14
N ILE A 64 3.33 -25.84 19.40
CA ILE A 64 4.16 -24.90 20.18
C ILE A 64 4.20 -23.54 19.49
N ALA A 65 4.40 -23.50 18.17
CA ALA A 65 4.40 -22.26 17.39
C ALA A 65 3.03 -21.56 17.40
N ALA A 66 1.93 -22.31 17.33
CA ALA A 66 0.58 -21.77 17.42
C ALA A 66 0.30 -21.12 18.79
N ILE A 67 0.70 -21.78 19.89
CA ILE A 67 0.51 -21.24 21.24
C ILE A 67 1.41 -20.02 21.47
N ALA A 68 2.67 -20.06 21.04
CA ALA A 68 3.61 -18.96 21.20
C ALA A 68 3.22 -17.71 20.39
N SER A 69 2.47 -17.87 19.30
CA SER A 69 1.99 -16.77 18.47
C SER A 69 0.69 -16.13 18.98
N MET A 70 -0.13 -16.81 19.79
CA MET A 70 -1.35 -16.25 20.39
C MET A 70 -1.16 -15.00 21.28
N PRO A 71 -0.17 -14.92 22.20
CA PRO A 71 -0.03 -13.76 23.09
C PRO A 71 0.55 -12.51 22.40
N GLN A 72 1.19 -12.66 21.24
CA GLN A 72 1.72 -11.53 20.46
C GLN A 72 0.60 -10.68 19.83
N ALA A 73 -0.57 -11.29 19.55
CA ALA A 73 -1.73 -10.59 19.00
C ALA A 73 -2.32 -9.56 19.98
N LYS A 74 -2.20 -9.77 21.29
CA LYS A 74 -2.79 -8.87 22.32
C LYS A 74 -1.83 -7.78 22.79
N LYS A 75 -0.52 -8.02 22.85
CA LYS A 75 0.45 -7.05 23.40
C LYS A 75 0.82 -5.92 22.44
N LYS A 76 0.71 -6.12 21.12
CA LYS A 76 1.11 -5.10 20.11
C LYS A 76 -0.03 -4.25 19.57
N ALA A 77 -1.23 -4.36 20.13
CA ALA A 77 -2.33 -3.43 19.84
C ALA A 77 -2.12 -2.02 20.43
N LYS A 78 -1.15 -1.86 21.35
CA LYS A 78 -0.87 -0.58 22.05
C LYS A 78 0.26 0.25 21.44
N THR A 79 1.04 -0.28 20.51
CA THR A 79 2.14 0.46 19.89
C THR A 79 1.65 1.01 18.56
N PRO A 80 1.43 2.33 18.42
CA PRO A 80 1.06 2.90 17.13
C PRO A 80 2.16 2.58 16.10
N PRO A 81 1.80 2.24 14.86
CA PRO A 81 2.76 1.87 13.84
C PRO A 81 3.72 3.04 13.61
N LYS A 82 5.03 2.77 13.68
CA LYS A 82 6.05 3.76 13.39
C LYS A 82 6.03 4.00 11.88
N VAL A 83 5.40 5.10 11.47
CA VAL A 83 5.39 5.55 10.07
C VAL A 83 6.83 5.92 9.72
N VAL A 84 7.59 4.97 9.19
CA VAL A 84 8.80 5.28 8.44
C VAL A 84 8.29 5.78 7.10
N VAL A 85 7.95 7.08 7.07
CA VAL A 85 7.94 7.80 5.79
C VAL A 85 9.30 7.50 5.20
N ALA A 86 9.32 6.84 4.04
CA ALA A 86 10.51 6.85 3.24
C ALA A 86 10.94 8.32 3.20
N ASN A 87 12.12 8.63 3.71
CA ASN A 87 12.85 9.79 3.26
C ASN A 87 13.16 9.50 1.78
N LEU A 88 12.12 9.53 0.95
CA LEU A 88 12.22 10.12 -0.36
C LEU A 88 13.02 11.39 -0.09
N PRO A 89 14.15 11.62 -0.78
CA PRO A 89 14.69 12.96 -0.79
C PRO A 89 13.47 13.87 -0.97
N LYS A 90 13.35 14.90 -0.12
CA LYS A 90 12.61 16.07 -0.53
C LYS A 90 13.27 16.45 -1.87
N THR A 91 12.80 15.89 -2.97
CA THR A 91 12.47 16.72 -4.11
C THR A 91 11.65 17.76 -3.42
N ALA A 92 12.30 18.89 -3.15
CA ALA A 92 11.61 20.06 -2.65
C ALA A 92 10.29 20.08 -3.40
N PRO A 93 9.14 20.30 -2.75
CA PRO A 93 8.02 20.76 -3.53
C PRO A 93 8.65 21.87 -4.37
N LYS A 94 8.76 21.67 -5.69
CA LYS A 94 8.91 22.78 -6.61
C LYS A 94 7.90 23.75 -6.04
N PRO A 95 8.32 24.99 -5.67
CA PRO A 95 7.37 25.95 -5.16
C PRO A 95 6.15 25.77 -6.03
N VAL A 96 5.01 25.43 -5.42
CA VAL A 96 3.75 25.71 -6.10
C VAL A 96 3.81 27.22 -6.12
N GLU A 97 4.49 27.71 -7.16
CA GLU A 97 4.53 29.08 -7.56
C GLU A 97 3.06 29.38 -7.61
N LYS A 98 2.64 30.19 -6.62
CA LYS A 98 1.28 30.68 -6.58
C LYS A 98 1.02 31.14 -8.00
N ALA A 99 0.15 30.46 -8.72
CA ALA A 99 -0.32 30.92 -10.01
C ALA A 99 -1.27 32.10 -9.73
N ASP A 100 -0.73 33.14 -9.11
CA ASP A 100 -1.13 34.52 -9.30
C ASP A 100 -0.31 34.94 -10.53
N SER A 101 -0.88 34.80 -11.71
CA SER A 101 -1.65 35.89 -12.27
C SER A 101 -2.47 35.35 -13.42
N ASN A 102 -3.62 35.97 -13.69
CA ASN A 102 -4.48 35.71 -14.83
C ASN A 102 -3.73 35.09 -16.02
N PRO A 103 -4.04 33.84 -16.44
CA PRO A 103 -3.38 33.26 -17.60
C PRO A 103 -3.58 34.21 -18.77
N THR A 104 -2.49 34.50 -19.48
CA THR A 104 -2.52 35.47 -20.57
C THR A 104 -3.59 35.03 -21.59
N PRO A 105 -4.27 35.98 -22.25
CA PRO A 105 -5.32 35.65 -23.21
C PRO A 105 -4.86 34.64 -24.28
N GLU A 106 -3.59 34.67 -24.65
CA GLU A 106 -2.94 33.73 -25.59
C GLU A 106 -2.85 32.29 -25.03
N GLU A 107 -2.48 32.12 -23.77
CA GLU A 107 -2.46 30.81 -23.10
C GLU A 107 -3.86 30.22 -22.95
N ARG A 108 -4.87 31.07 -22.70
CA ARG A 108 -6.28 30.65 -22.65
C ARG A 108 -6.78 30.17 -24.01
N LEU A 109 -6.38 30.84 -25.10
CA LEU A 109 -6.70 30.42 -26.47
C LEU A 109 -6.04 29.09 -26.83
N MET A 110 -4.76 28.90 -26.50
CA MET A 110 -4.08 27.62 -26.74
C MET A 110 -4.75 26.47 -25.98
N ARG A 111 -5.20 26.71 -24.75
CA ARG A 111 -5.95 25.70 -23.98
C ARG A 111 -7.29 25.37 -24.64
N LEU A 112 -8.02 26.35 -25.16
CA LEU A 112 -9.26 26.07 -25.91
C LEU A 112 -9.02 25.25 -27.18
N ASP A 113 -7.95 25.53 -27.91
CA ASP A 113 -7.58 24.75 -29.10
C ASP A 113 -7.28 23.29 -28.75
N THR A 114 -6.58 23.03 -27.64
CA THR A 114 -6.37 21.66 -27.17
C THR A 114 -7.66 20.97 -26.77
N LEU A 115 -8.62 21.68 -26.16
CA LEU A 115 -9.92 21.10 -25.79
C LEU A 115 -10.77 20.75 -27.02
N ARG A 116 -10.73 21.57 -28.07
CA ARG A 116 -11.37 21.26 -29.36
C ARG A 116 -10.69 20.08 -30.05
N ALA A 117 -9.35 20.06 -30.09
CA ALA A 117 -8.59 18.98 -30.71
C ALA A 117 -8.86 17.61 -30.05
N ASN A 118 -9.08 17.61 -28.73
CA ASN A 118 -9.46 16.41 -27.98
C ASN A 118 -10.96 16.06 -28.07
N GLY A 119 -11.75 16.83 -28.81
CA GLY A 119 -13.20 16.62 -28.95
C GLY A 119 -14.00 16.83 -27.66
N ILE A 120 -13.42 17.55 -26.68
CA ILE A 120 -14.03 17.76 -25.36
C ILE A 120 -15.13 18.82 -25.42
N ILE A 121 -15.01 19.78 -26.34
CA ILE A 121 -15.94 20.90 -26.50
C ILE A 121 -16.49 20.96 -27.92
N ASN A 122 -17.73 21.42 -28.05
CA ASN A 122 -18.40 21.57 -29.33
C ASN A 122 -17.97 22.86 -30.06
N GLN A 123 -18.21 22.93 -31.38
CA GLN A 123 -17.85 24.09 -32.21
C GLN A 123 -18.45 25.40 -31.68
N GLN A 124 -19.71 25.35 -31.25
CA GLN A 124 -20.45 26.51 -30.71
C GLN A 124 -19.84 27.01 -29.40
N GLU A 125 -19.51 26.10 -28.47
CA GLU A 125 -18.91 26.44 -27.17
C GLU A 125 -17.50 27.02 -27.33
N TYR A 126 -16.74 26.49 -28.29
CA TYR A 126 -15.43 27.05 -28.62
C TYR A 126 -15.55 28.50 -29.11
N ASP A 127 -16.49 28.79 -30.03
CA ASP A 127 -16.62 30.12 -30.62
C ASP A 127 -17.08 31.16 -29.59
N GLU A 128 -17.94 30.76 -28.65
CA GLU A 128 -18.37 31.60 -27.52
C GLU A 128 -17.22 31.89 -26.55
N GLN A 129 -16.47 30.87 -26.14
CA GLN A 129 -15.35 31.03 -25.21
C GLN A 129 -14.18 31.80 -25.85
N ARG A 130 -13.94 31.60 -27.15
CA ARG A 130 -12.96 32.37 -27.92
C ARG A 130 -13.34 33.84 -28.00
N LYS A 131 -14.61 34.16 -28.27
CA LYS A 131 -15.11 35.54 -28.26
C LYS A 131 -14.96 36.18 -26.88
N ALA A 132 -15.29 35.46 -25.80
CA ALA A 132 -15.15 35.95 -24.44
C ALA A 132 -13.69 36.28 -24.07
N ILE A 133 -12.73 35.45 -24.51
CA ILE A 133 -11.30 35.70 -24.28
C ILE A 133 -10.82 36.89 -25.11
N ILE A 134 -11.21 36.98 -26.38
CA ILE A 134 -10.86 38.12 -27.26
C ILE A 134 -11.48 39.42 -26.76
N SER A 135 -12.70 39.41 -26.20
CA SER A 135 -13.30 40.61 -25.60
C SER A 135 -12.68 41.02 -24.26
N SER A 136 -11.88 40.13 -23.65
CA SER A 136 -11.17 40.40 -22.38
C SER A 136 -9.72 40.83 -22.57
N LEU A 137 -9.26 40.94 -23.83
CA LEU A 137 -8.01 41.58 -24.26
C LEU A 137 -8.21 43.10 -24.34
#